data_AF-A0A246FJY2-F1
#
_entry.id   AF-A0A246FJY2-F1
#
_cell.length_a   1.000
_cell.length_b   1.000
_cell.length_c   1.000
_cell.angle_alpha   90.00
_cell.angle_beta   90.00
_cell.angle_gamma   90.00
#
_symmetry.space_group_name_H-M   'P 1'
#
loop_
_entity.id
_entity.type
_entity.pdbx_description
1 polymer ?
#
loop_
_entity_poly.entity_id
_entity_poly.type
_entity_poly.pdbx_seq_one_letter_code
_entity_poly.pdbx_strand_id
1 'polypeptide(L)'
;MPNSSPIPLDVVALLEVFRMGLVTGLWDQQAVMAWADARVLAEQEPPEFVLDLALSGHRTRNDVVAALEGYIRSPRPAESGRVVLGLLHQQYTAGHLPLQRVVRTMDWLQWHGTFTEPERSFLAGVDDEYELAMAGVRGPTAAAVEALDQYVRWLLSFYEPLGLDNPAAWAQLVPEIASQVQAARPAHSSRNPQNGS
;
A
#
# COMPACT_ATOMS: atom_id res chain seq x y z
N MET A 1 5.77 -13.97 -33.59
CA MET A 1 5.41 -13.31 -32.32
C MET A 1 6.40 -12.16 -32.17
N PRO A 2 5.98 -10.89 -32.13
CA PRO A 2 6.94 -9.82 -31.89
C PRO A 2 7.54 -10.02 -30.49
N ASN A 3 8.87 -9.94 -30.42
CA ASN A 3 9.64 -9.97 -29.17
C ASN A 3 9.30 -8.70 -28.38
N SER A 4 8.27 -8.74 -27.53
CA SER A 4 8.10 -7.72 -26.51
C SER A 4 9.21 -7.93 -25.49
N SER A 5 10.16 -7.00 -25.42
CA SER A 5 11.21 -6.99 -24.40
C SER A 5 10.59 -7.18 -23.01
N PRO A 6 11.21 -7.97 -22.12
CA PRO A 6 10.66 -8.20 -20.79
C PRO A 6 10.53 -6.88 -20.03
N ILE A 7 9.37 -6.66 -19.41
CA ILE A 7 9.11 -5.47 -18.58
C ILE A 7 10.12 -5.47 -17.41
N PRO A 8 10.85 -4.37 -17.17
CA PRO A 8 11.75 -4.25 -16.02
C PRO A 8 11.05 -4.52 -14.68
N LEU A 9 11.76 -5.10 -13.71
CA LEU A 9 11.15 -5.53 -12.43
C LEU A 9 10.63 -4.36 -11.59
N ASP A 10 11.33 -3.24 -11.59
CA ASP A 10 10.91 -1.98 -10.96
C ASP A 10 9.62 -1.44 -11.58
N VAL A 11 9.47 -1.57 -12.90
CA VAL A 11 8.23 -1.23 -13.61
C VAL A 11 7.11 -2.19 -13.22
N VAL A 12 7.36 -3.50 -13.14
CA VAL A 12 6.35 -4.48 -12.67
C VAL A 12 5.90 -4.16 -11.24
N ALA A 13 6.83 -3.78 -10.35
CA ALA A 13 6.51 -3.36 -8.99
C ALA A 13 5.62 -2.11 -8.97
N LEU A 14 5.91 -1.12 -9.82
CA LEU A 14 5.11 0.09 -9.98
C LEU A 14 3.70 -0.21 -10.50
N LEU A 15 3.56 -1.09 -11.50
CA LEU A 15 2.26 -1.51 -12.01
C LEU A 15 1.43 -2.23 -10.93
N GLU A 16 2.07 -3.06 -10.10
CA GLU A 16 1.40 -3.69 -8.97
C GLU A 16 0.95 -2.68 -7.91
N VAL A 17 1.75 -1.63 -7.66
CA VAL A 17 1.35 -0.52 -6.80
C VAL A 17 0.09 0.17 -7.37
N PHE A 18 0.09 0.51 -8.66
CA PHE A 18 -1.10 1.09 -9.32
C PHE A 18 -2.33 0.20 -9.19
N ARG A 19 -2.18 -1.11 -9.45
CA ARG A 19 -3.26 -2.07 -9.32
C ARG A 19 -3.80 -2.11 -7.89
N MET A 20 -2.94 -2.24 -6.88
CA MET A 20 -3.33 -2.24 -5.48
C MET A 20 -4.08 -0.95 -5.12
N GLY A 21 -3.56 0.22 -5.51
CA GLY A 21 -4.21 1.49 -5.22
C GLY A 21 -5.56 1.67 -5.94
N LEU A 22 -5.75 1.09 -7.12
CA LEU A 22 -7.06 1.07 -7.79
C LEU A 22 -8.06 0.15 -7.08
N VAL A 23 -7.64 -1.05 -6.68
CA VAL A 23 -8.51 -2.01 -5.97
C VAL A 23 -8.94 -1.44 -4.63
N THR A 24 -8.01 -0.87 -3.88
CA THR A 24 -8.31 -0.27 -2.58
C THR A 24 -9.03 1.06 -2.74
N GLY A 25 -8.95 1.69 -3.90
CA GLY A 25 -9.45 3.04 -4.20
C GLY A 25 -8.69 4.12 -3.46
N LEU A 26 -7.40 3.91 -3.24
CA LEU A 26 -6.43 4.91 -2.78
C LEU A 26 -6.24 6.03 -3.81
N TRP A 27 -6.36 5.68 -5.09
CA TRP A 27 -6.42 6.64 -6.20
C TRP A 27 -7.41 6.19 -7.27
N ASP A 28 -7.76 7.11 -8.15
CA ASP A 28 -8.57 6.84 -9.32
C ASP A 28 -7.72 6.36 -10.50
N GLN A 29 -8.42 5.98 -11.59
CA GLN A 29 -7.76 5.56 -12.81
C GLN A 29 -7.03 6.70 -13.52
N GLN A 30 -7.42 7.97 -13.31
CA GLN A 30 -6.80 9.11 -13.98
C GLN A 30 -5.34 9.25 -13.56
N ALA A 31 -4.99 8.96 -12.31
CA ALA A 31 -3.60 8.94 -11.86
C ALA A 31 -2.74 7.95 -12.66
N VAL A 32 -3.26 6.75 -12.96
CA VAL A 32 -2.55 5.73 -13.75
C VAL A 32 -2.42 6.15 -15.22
N MET A 33 -3.48 6.75 -15.79
CA MET A 33 -3.43 7.25 -17.17
C MET A 33 -2.45 8.41 -17.30
N ALA A 34 -2.47 9.37 -16.36
CA ALA A 34 -1.57 10.52 -16.36
C ALA A 34 -0.10 10.09 -16.28
N TRP A 35 0.20 9.06 -15.48
CA TRP A 35 1.53 8.45 -15.49
C TRP A 35 1.89 7.86 -16.86
N ALA A 36 0.97 7.10 -17.47
CA ALA A 36 1.21 6.50 -18.79
C ALA A 36 1.39 7.57 -19.88
N ASP A 37 0.56 8.61 -19.89
CA ASP A 37 0.65 9.73 -20.83
C ASP A 37 1.98 10.46 -20.73
N ALA A 38 2.45 10.73 -19.50
CA ALA A 38 3.75 11.36 -19.27
C ALA A 38 4.90 10.51 -19.85
N ARG A 39 4.80 9.17 -19.77
CA ARG A 39 5.78 8.24 -20.33
C ARG A 39 5.74 8.24 -21.86
N VAL A 40 4.56 8.25 -22.47
CA VAL A 40 4.39 8.38 -23.93
C VAL A 40 5.03 9.66 -24.47
N LEU A 41 4.89 10.77 -23.74
CA LEU A 41 5.49 12.05 -24.13
C LEU A 41 7.01 12.10 -23.97
N ALA A 42 7.56 11.36 -23.00
CA ALA A 42 8.98 11.40 -22.67
C ALA A 42 9.84 10.44 -23.52
N GLU A 43 9.26 9.37 -24.05
CA GLU A 43 9.99 8.30 -24.73
C GLU A 43 9.78 8.34 -26.25
N GLN A 44 10.85 8.14 -27.02
CA GLN A 44 10.73 8.02 -28.48
C GLN A 44 10.00 6.75 -28.90
N GLU A 45 10.19 5.66 -28.16
CA GLU A 45 9.57 4.36 -28.40
C GLU A 45 9.02 3.82 -27.07
N PRO A 46 7.86 4.31 -26.61
CA PRO A 46 7.28 3.84 -25.36
C PRO A 46 6.88 2.36 -25.46
N PRO A 47 7.07 1.56 -24.39
CA PRO A 47 6.64 0.17 -24.38
C PRO A 47 5.14 0.01 -24.64
N GLU A 48 4.76 -1.09 -25.29
CA GLU A 48 3.37 -1.38 -25.66
C GLU A 48 2.38 -1.29 -24.49
N PHE A 49 2.77 -1.78 -23.30
CA PHE A 49 1.92 -1.70 -22.11
C PHE A 49 1.65 -0.25 -21.67
N VAL A 50 2.60 0.67 -21.87
CA VAL A 50 2.43 2.09 -21.58
C VAL A 50 1.39 2.69 -22.52
N LEU A 51 1.45 2.33 -23.81
CA LEU A 51 0.47 2.77 -24.81
C LEU A 51 -0.94 2.22 -24.52
N ASP A 52 -1.06 0.94 -24.17
CA ASP A 52 -2.34 0.33 -23.80
C ASP A 52 -2.94 1.00 -22.56
N LEU A 53 -2.13 1.31 -21.55
CA LEU A 53 -2.57 2.06 -20.37
C LEU A 53 -3.01 3.48 -20.74
N ALA A 54 -2.21 4.25 -21.49
CA ALA A 54 -2.58 5.61 -21.91
C ALA A 54 -3.93 5.66 -22.66
N LEU A 55 -4.21 4.65 -23.49
CA LEU A 55 -5.46 4.55 -24.25
C LEU A 55 -6.64 3.97 -23.46
N SER A 56 -6.44 3.57 -22.20
CA SER A 56 -7.46 2.93 -21.37
C SER A 56 -8.45 3.90 -20.71
N GLY A 57 -8.39 5.21 -20.99
CA GLY A 57 -9.25 6.21 -20.34
C GLY A 57 -10.77 5.99 -20.47
N HIS A 58 -11.20 5.23 -21.48
CA HIS A 58 -12.61 4.85 -21.70
C HIS A 58 -13.02 3.55 -20.98
N ARG A 59 -12.06 2.79 -20.45
CA ARG A 59 -12.30 1.52 -19.78
C ARG A 59 -12.83 1.74 -18.35
N THR A 60 -13.51 0.74 -17.81
CA THR A 60 -13.91 0.78 -16.40
C THR A 60 -12.69 0.55 -15.50
N ARG A 61 -12.78 0.95 -14.22
CA ARG A 61 -11.73 0.68 -13.23
C ARG A 61 -11.35 -0.81 -13.19
N ASN A 62 -12.33 -1.71 -13.26
CA ASN A 62 -12.09 -3.15 -13.21
C ASN A 62 -11.35 -3.65 -14.45
N ASP A 63 -11.65 -3.10 -15.62
CA ASP A 63 -10.94 -3.44 -16.86
C ASP A 63 -9.49 -2.95 -16.80
N VAL A 64 -9.23 -1.77 -16.23
CA VAL A 64 -7.86 -1.26 -16.02
C VAL A 64 -7.11 -2.16 -15.03
N VAL A 65 -7.75 -2.58 -13.94
CA VAL A 65 -7.17 -3.55 -12.99
C VAL A 65 -6.84 -4.86 -13.69
N ALA A 66 -7.74 -5.41 -14.50
CA ALA A 66 -7.52 -6.64 -15.25
C ALA A 66 -6.38 -6.50 -16.28
N ALA A 67 -6.29 -5.35 -16.96
CA ALA A 67 -5.19 -5.06 -17.87
C ALA A 67 -3.84 -5.03 -17.14
N LEU A 68 -3.77 -4.34 -15.99
CA LEU A 68 -2.57 -4.33 -15.14
C LEU A 68 -2.16 -5.74 -14.72
N GLU A 69 -3.12 -6.59 -14.33
CA GLU A 69 -2.84 -7.99 -13.97
C GLU A 69 -2.21 -8.80 -15.10
N GLY A 70 -2.53 -8.49 -16.36
CA GLY A 70 -1.87 -9.11 -17.52
C GLY A 70 -0.38 -8.80 -17.62
N TYR A 71 0.06 -7.65 -17.10
CA TYR A 71 1.46 -7.22 -17.10
C TYR A 71 2.20 -7.65 -15.82
N ILE A 72 1.48 -7.79 -14.71
CA ILE A 72 2.01 -8.17 -13.41
C ILE A 72 2.18 -9.69 -13.37
N ARG A 73 3.41 -10.15 -13.55
CA ARG A 73 3.76 -11.58 -13.51
C ARG A 73 3.70 -12.12 -12.08
N SER A 74 3.53 -13.44 -11.97
CA SER A 74 3.70 -14.17 -10.71
C SER A 74 5.13 -14.73 -10.60
N PRO A 75 5.82 -14.62 -9.45
CA PRO A 75 5.35 -14.07 -8.18
C PRO A 75 5.22 -12.53 -8.21
N ARG A 76 4.26 -12.01 -7.43
CA ARG A 76 4.07 -10.55 -7.29
C ARG A 76 5.27 -9.92 -6.58
N PRO A 77 5.70 -8.70 -6.96
CA PRO A 77 6.82 -8.00 -6.32
C PRO A 77 6.61 -7.81 -4.81
N ALA A 78 7.67 -7.97 -4.03
CA ALA A 78 7.58 -7.88 -2.58
C ALA A 78 7.41 -6.43 -2.08
N GLU A 79 7.88 -5.48 -2.88
CA GLU A 79 7.98 -4.06 -2.54
C GLU A 79 6.61 -3.37 -2.59
N SER A 80 5.73 -3.78 -3.50
CA SER A 80 4.53 -3.03 -3.85
C SER A 80 3.60 -2.78 -2.67
N GLY A 81 3.36 -3.79 -1.82
CA GLY A 81 2.51 -3.61 -0.64
C GLY A 81 3.06 -2.57 0.34
N ARG A 82 4.39 -2.51 0.51
CA ARG A 82 5.06 -1.54 1.41
C ARG A 82 5.03 -0.14 0.84
N VAL A 83 5.15 -0.01 -0.49
CA VAL A 83 5.00 1.28 -1.16
C VAL A 83 3.58 1.81 -0.97
N VAL A 84 2.56 0.96 -1.06
CA VAL A 84 1.17 1.38 -0.76
C VAL A 84 1.04 1.85 0.70
N LEU A 85 1.71 1.21 1.66
CA LEU A 85 1.76 1.72 3.05
C LEU A 85 2.47 3.08 3.16
N GLY A 86 3.55 3.30 2.43
CA GLY A 86 4.23 4.61 2.36
C GLY A 86 3.33 5.71 1.77
N LEU A 87 2.56 5.37 0.73
CA LEU A 87 1.59 6.30 0.13
C LEU A 87 0.40 6.57 1.07
N LEU A 88 -0.06 5.56 1.81
CA LEU A 88 -1.04 5.76 2.88
C LEU A 88 -0.49 6.71 3.93
N HIS A 89 0.76 6.56 4.36
CA HIS A 89 1.40 7.46 5.31
C HIS A 89 1.35 8.92 4.82
N GLN A 90 1.76 9.17 3.58
CA GLN A 90 1.78 10.51 2.97
C GLN A 90 0.38 11.12 2.93
N GLN A 91 -0.60 10.39 2.41
CA GLN A 91 -1.97 10.90 2.28
C GLN A 91 -2.68 11.06 3.63
N TYR A 92 -2.36 10.19 4.58
CA TYR A 92 -2.95 10.23 5.92
C TYR A 92 -2.41 11.39 6.76
N THR A 93 -1.10 11.61 6.73
CA THR A 93 -0.47 12.74 7.43
C THR A 93 -0.84 14.09 6.82
N ALA A 94 -1.07 14.15 5.51
CA ALA A 94 -1.63 15.32 4.83
C ALA A 94 -3.13 15.58 5.12
N GLY A 95 -3.83 14.65 5.78
CA GLY A 95 -5.25 14.78 6.10
C GLY A 95 -6.19 14.52 4.92
N HIS A 96 -5.70 13.94 3.82
CA HIS A 96 -6.51 13.62 2.64
C HIS A 96 -7.31 12.32 2.79
N LEU A 97 -6.92 11.45 3.74
CA LEU A 97 -7.61 10.20 4.01
C LEU A 97 -8.11 10.14 5.46
N PRO A 98 -9.36 9.71 5.72
CA PRO A 98 -9.82 9.44 7.07
C PRO A 98 -9.25 8.11 7.59
N LEU A 99 -9.13 7.97 8.92
CA LEU A 99 -8.61 6.76 9.58
C LEU A 99 -9.29 5.48 9.10
N GLN A 100 -10.63 5.47 9.00
CA GLN A 100 -11.40 4.31 8.52
C GLN A 100 -10.92 3.82 7.14
N ARG A 101 -10.57 4.75 6.25
CA ARG A 101 -10.09 4.40 4.90
C ARG A 101 -8.71 3.79 4.95
N VAL A 102 -7.86 4.28 5.85
CA VAL A 102 -6.50 3.78 6.07
C VAL A 102 -6.53 2.36 6.63
N VAL A 103 -7.27 2.13 7.72
CA VAL A 103 -7.35 0.80 8.37
C VAL A 103 -7.91 -0.27 7.44
N ARG A 104 -8.96 0.03 6.67
CA ARG A 104 -9.50 -0.90 5.66
C ARG A 104 -8.50 -1.21 4.55
N THR A 105 -7.68 -0.24 4.17
CA THR A 105 -6.64 -0.47 3.16
C THR A 105 -5.51 -1.32 3.73
N MET A 106 -5.12 -1.08 4.98
CA MET A 106 -4.12 -1.90 5.69
C MET A 106 -4.58 -3.35 5.86
N ASP A 107 -5.84 -3.59 6.22
CA ASP A 107 -6.41 -4.94 6.32
C ASP A 107 -6.42 -5.64 4.95
N TRP A 108 -6.87 -4.96 3.89
CA TRP A 108 -6.80 -5.53 2.54
C TRP A 108 -5.36 -5.88 2.14
N LEU A 109 -4.39 -5.01 2.45
CA LEU A 109 -2.97 -5.26 2.17
C LEU A 109 -2.44 -6.45 2.97
N GLN A 110 -2.82 -6.62 4.24
CA GLN A 110 -2.41 -7.76 5.05
C GLN A 110 -2.68 -9.10 4.35
N TRP A 111 -3.84 -9.21 3.69
CA TRP A 111 -4.27 -10.43 2.99
C TRP A 111 -3.72 -10.56 1.57
N HIS A 112 -3.51 -9.45 0.87
CA HIS A 112 -3.20 -9.45 -0.57
C HIS A 112 -1.77 -9.01 -0.93
N GLY A 113 -1.05 -8.42 0.02
CA GLY A 113 0.34 -7.97 -0.14
C GLY A 113 1.38 -8.98 0.35
N THR A 114 2.61 -8.80 -0.12
CA THR A 114 3.75 -9.66 0.25
C THR A 114 4.54 -9.04 1.41
N PHE A 115 4.15 -9.39 2.63
CA PHE A 115 4.77 -8.90 3.87
C PHE A 115 5.60 -9.97 4.58
N THR A 116 6.51 -9.55 5.46
CA THR A 116 7.14 -10.46 6.44
C THR A 116 6.15 -10.80 7.55
N GLU A 117 6.48 -11.81 8.36
CA GLU A 117 5.61 -12.20 9.49
C GLU A 117 5.44 -11.09 10.54
N PRO A 118 6.48 -10.36 10.98
CA PRO A 118 6.31 -9.21 11.86
C PRO A 118 5.38 -8.15 11.30
N GLU A 119 5.53 -7.81 10.02
CA GLU A 119 4.68 -6.81 9.37
C GLU A 119 3.22 -7.27 9.31
N ARG A 120 2.96 -8.53 8.93
CA ARG A 120 1.61 -9.10 8.99
C ARG A 120 1.03 -9.04 10.39
N SER A 121 1.81 -9.36 11.42
CA SER A 121 1.39 -9.31 12.81
C SER A 121 0.99 -7.89 13.26
N PHE A 122 1.70 -6.85 12.79
CA PHE A 122 1.32 -5.46 13.06
C PHE A 122 0.10 -4.99 12.25
N LEU A 123 -0.06 -5.44 11.00
CA LEU A 123 -1.23 -5.12 10.20
C LEU A 123 -2.49 -5.86 10.68
N ALA A 124 -2.32 -7.00 11.35
CA ALA A 124 -3.40 -7.88 11.77
C ALA A 124 -4.38 -7.20 12.72
N GLY A 125 -5.67 -7.26 12.35
CA GLY A 125 -6.78 -6.85 13.21
C GLY A 125 -6.91 -5.34 13.40
N VAL A 126 -6.20 -4.52 12.61
CA VAL A 126 -6.30 -3.05 12.71
C VAL A 126 -7.71 -2.56 12.36
N ASP A 127 -8.38 -3.19 11.38
CA ASP A 127 -9.78 -2.90 11.02
C ASP A 127 -10.75 -3.37 12.12
N ASP A 128 -10.52 -4.58 12.68
CA ASP A 128 -11.30 -5.09 13.81
C ASP A 128 -11.20 -4.16 15.03
N GLU A 129 -10.00 -3.67 15.35
CA GLU A 129 -9.80 -2.72 16.46
C GLU A 129 -10.50 -1.38 16.20
N TYR A 130 -10.58 -0.93 14.93
CA TYR A 130 -11.36 0.25 14.55
C TYR A 130 -12.85 0.03 14.82
N GLU A 131 -13.42 -1.08 14.36
CA GLU A 131 -14.84 -1.41 14.56
C GLU A 131 -15.17 -1.57 16.05
N LEU A 132 -14.30 -2.22 16.83
CA LEU A 132 -14.46 -2.35 18.29
C LEU A 132 -14.38 -1.00 19.02
N ALA A 133 -13.50 -0.10 18.57
CA ALA A 133 -13.40 1.26 19.10
C ALA A 133 -14.66 2.08 18.79
N MET A 134 -15.14 2.02 17.55
CA MET A 134 -16.35 2.71 17.10
C MET A 134 -17.61 2.20 17.82
N ALA A 135 -17.68 0.90 18.09
CA ALA A 135 -18.76 0.28 18.87
C ALA A 135 -18.69 0.57 20.38
N GLY A 136 -17.64 1.24 20.87
CA GLY A 136 -17.45 1.53 22.29
C GLY A 136 -17.07 0.31 23.15
N VAL A 137 -16.66 -0.80 22.53
CA VAL A 137 -16.26 -2.03 23.23
C VAL A 137 -14.92 -1.85 23.94
N ARG A 138 -14.03 -1.01 23.39
CA ARG A 138 -12.72 -0.68 23.97
C ARG A 138 -12.76 0.46 25.00
N GLY A 139 -13.94 0.85 25.45
CA GLY A 139 -14.16 2.00 26.33
C GLY A 139 -14.69 3.23 25.57
N PRO A 140 -14.45 4.46 26.06
CA PRO A 140 -14.93 5.67 25.40
C PRO A 140 -14.40 5.77 23.96
N THR A 141 -15.32 5.84 22.98
CA THR A 141 -15.01 5.82 21.54
C THR A 141 -13.90 6.80 21.16
N ALA A 142 -13.97 8.06 21.63
CA ALA A 142 -12.97 9.07 21.31
C ALA A 142 -11.56 8.68 21.75
N ALA A 143 -11.39 8.12 22.95
CA ALA A 143 -10.09 7.70 23.46
C ALA A 143 -9.56 6.44 22.75
N ALA A 144 -10.45 5.49 22.43
CA ALA A 144 -10.07 4.28 21.71
C ALA A 144 -9.66 4.58 20.26
N VAL A 145 -10.40 5.46 19.57
CA VAL A 145 -10.07 5.91 18.21
C VAL A 145 -8.76 6.70 18.20
N GLU A 146 -8.52 7.56 19.19
CA GLU A 146 -7.25 8.30 19.32
C GLU A 146 -6.05 7.35 19.53
N ALA A 147 -6.19 6.34 20.39
CA ALA A 147 -5.13 5.34 20.59
C ALA A 147 -4.84 4.54 19.31
N LEU A 148 -5.88 4.18 18.56
CA LEU A 148 -5.72 3.51 17.28
C LEU A 148 -5.08 4.43 16.22
N ASP A 149 -5.45 5.72 16.19
CA ASP A 149 -4.82 6.70 15.30
C ASP A 149 -3.30 6.77 15.55
N GLN A 150 -2.90 6.89 16.82
CA GLN A 150 -1.49 6.92 17.20
C GLN A 150 -0.76 5.64 16.79
N TYR A 151 -1.39 4.48 16.96
CA TYR A 151 -0.85 3.21 16.51
C TYR A 151 -0.67 3.16 14.99
N VAL A 152 -1.69 3.55 14.22
CA VAL A 152 -1.64 3.56 12.75
C VAL A 152 -0.57 4.52 12.25
N ARG A 153 -0.45 5.71 12.83
CA ARG A 153 0.62 6.68 12.48
C ARG A 153 2.00 6.11 12.75
N TRP A 154 2.20 5.51 13.92
CA TRP A 154 3.46 4.86 14.28
C TRP A 154 3.82 3.71 13.33
N LEU A 155 2.86 2.86 12.97
CA LEU A 155 3.13 1.75 12.05
C LEU A 155 3.43 2.26 10.63
N LEU A 156 2.67 3.25 10.15
CA LEU A 156 2.87 3.81 8.82
C LEU A 156 4.19 4.59 8.71
N SER A 157 4.74 5.14 9.79
CA SER A 157 6.00 5.90 9.73
C SER A 157 7.20 5.05 9.32
N PHE A 158 7.18 3.72 9.53
CA PHE A 158 8.24 2.83 9.01
C PHE A 158 8.34 2.87 7.48
N TYR A 159 7.24 3.19 6.80
CA TYR A 159 7.12 3.17 5.35
C TYR A 159 7.23 4.56 4.72
N GLU A 160 7.43 5.63 5.51
CA GLU A 160 7.59 7.01 5.03
C GLU A 160 8.59 7.15 3.87
N PRO A 161 9.77 6.49 3.88
CA PRO A 161 10.75 6.65 2.81
C PRO A 161 10.28 6.12 1.45
N LEU A 162 9.18 5.35 1.40
CA LEU A 162 8.66 4.78 0.17
C LEU A 162 7.63 5.71 -0.48
N GLY A 163 7.83 5.96 -1.77
CA GLY A 163 6.92 6.73 -2.61
C GLY A 163 7.11 6.40 -4.09
N LEU A 164 6.31 7.04 -4.95
CA LEU A 164 6.34 6.79 -6.40
C LEU A 164 7.51 7.46 -7.13
N ASP A 165 8.18 8.41 -6.50
CA ASP A 165 9.17 9.27 -7.17
C ASP A 165 10.48 8.55 -7.51
N ASN A 166 10.79 7.45 -6.80
CA ASN A 166 12.03 6.70 -7.02
C ASN A 166 11.84 5.18 -6.87
N PRO A 167 11.19 4.50 -7.85
CA PRO A 167 10.98 3.06 -7.79
C PRO A 167 12.26 2.22 -7.70
N ALA A 168 13.36 2.73 -8.27
CA ALA A 168 14.66 2.07 -8.23
C ALA A 168 15.24 1.94 -6.81
N ALA A 169 14.87 2.83 -5.89
CA ALA A 169 15.33 2.79 -4.50
C ALA A 169 14.59 1.74 -3.64
N TRP A 170 13.41 1.26 -4.08
CA TRP A 170 12.59 0.35 -3.27
C TRP A 170 13.32 -0.93 -2.89
N ALA A 171 14.12 -1.49 -3.81
CA ALA A 171 14.88 -2.72 -3.58
C ALA A 171 15.90 -2.59 -2.44
N GLN A 172 16.37 -1.38 -2.15
CA GLN A 172 17.30 -1.09 -1.04
C GLN A 172 16.55 -0.77 0.25
N LEU A 173 15.49 0.04 0.16
CA LEU A 173 14.73 0.49 1.33
C LEU A 173 13.91 -0.62 1.97
N VAL A 174 13.34 -1.53 1.18
CA VAL A 174 12.42 -2.57 1.69
C VAL A 174 13.08 -3.51 2.70
N PRO A 175 14.30 -4.06 2.47
CA PRO A 175 15.00 -4.85 3.48
C PRO A 175 15.32 -4.07 4.77
N GLU A 176 15.66 -2.78 4.65
CA GLU A 176 15.95 -1.93 5.81
C GLU A 176 14.70 -1.71 6.66
N ILE A 177 13.58 -1.38 6.02
CA ILE A 177 12.27 -1.22 6.67
C ILE A 177 11.84 -2.52 7.34
N ALA A 178 11.96 -3.66 6.64
CA ALA A 178 11.62 -4.96 7.23
C ALA A 178 12.46 -5.26 8.49
N SER A 179 13.74 -4.88 8.49
CA SER A 179 14.62 -5.02 9.64
C SER A 179 14.22 -4.09 10.80
N GLN A 180 13.80 -2.86 10.50
CA GLN A 180 13.29 -1.92 11.51
C GLN A 180 11.99 -2.44 12.14
N VAL A 181 11.04 -2.92 11.32
CA VAL A 181 9.79 -3.49 11.81
C VAL A 181 10.05 -4.74 12.65
N GLN A 182 10.98 -5.61 12.24
CA GLN A 182 11.37 -6.80 13.00
C GLN A 182 11.97 -6.45 14.38
N ALA A 183 12.72 -5.35 14.47
CA ALA A 183 13.30 -4.87 15.73
C ALA A 183 12.28 -4.09 16.58
N ALA A 184 11.19 -3.62 15.98
CA ALA A 184 10.19 -2.82 16.65
C ALA A 184 9.43 -3.64 17.70
N ARG A 185 9.17 -3.01 18.84
CA ARG A 185 8.18 -3.50 19.82
C ARG A 185 6.95 -2.62 19.72
N PRO A 186 5.72 -3.19 19.70
CA PRO A 186 4.53 -2.37 19.75
C PRO A 186 4.58 -1.51 21.01
N ALA A 187 4.37 -0.20 20.84
CA ALA A 187 4.41 0.78 21.94
C ALA A 187 3.40 0.48 23.07
N HIS A 188 2.47 -0.46 22.85
CA HIS A 188 1.34 -0.77 23.73
C HIS A 188 1.40 -2.16 24.37
N SER A 189 2.54 -2.86 24.36
CA SER A 189 2.73 -4.15 25.07
C SER A 189 2.77 -4.03 26.62
N SER A 190 2.22 -2.96 27.20
CA SER A 190 1.85 -2.92 28.61
C SER A 190 0.49 -3.59 28.79
N ARG A 191 0.43 -4.93 28.63
CA ARG A 191 -0.63 -5.70 29.27
C ARG A 191 -0.49 -5.50 30.78
N ASN A 192 -1.50 -4.89 31.39
CA ASN A 192 -1.68 -4.76 32.82
C ASN A 192 -1.27 -6.06 33.56
N PRO A 193 -0.39 -6.03 34.57
CA PRO A 193 -0.23 -7.13 35.51
C PRO A 193 -1.37 -7.04 36.53
N GLN A 194 -2.57 -7.53 36.17
CA GLN A 194 -3.62 -7.80 37.15
C GLN A 194 -4.36 -9.08 36.78
N ASN A 195 -3.93 -10.19 37.38
CA ASN A 195 -4.76 -11.05 38.24
C ASN A 195 -4.07 -12.41 38.42
N GLY A 196 -3.43 -12.56 39.57
CA GLY A 196 -2.98 -13.82 40.13
C GLY A 196 -3.11 -13.69 41.64
N SER A 197 -4.27 -14.14 42.13
CA SER A 197 -4.74 -14.13 43.51
C SER A 197 -3.77 -14.75 44.50
#